data_AF-A0A0D2JH92-F1
#
_entry.id   AF-A0A0D2JH92-F1
#
_cell.length_a   1.000
_cell.length_b   1.000
_cell.length_c   1.000
_cell.angle_alpha   90.00
_cell.angle_beta   90.00
_cell.angle_gamma   90.00
#
_symmetry.space_group_name_H-M   'P 1'
#
loop_
_entity.id
_entity.type
_entity.pdbx_description
1 polymer ?
#
loop_
_entity_poly.entity_id
_entity_poly.type
_entity_poly.pdbx_seq_one_letter_code
_entity_poly.pdbx_strand_id
1 'polypeptide(L)'
;MRTQVVCTVGASEGLEPSAPKRIDGEGTIALVEAAAAAGVQQFLLVSSIGTGKLGFPAGVLNLFWGVLTWKRKAEEALERSGMSYTIVRPGGMERPTDTYKRTHGLVLKPRDTTFGGQVSRLQVAELVAAALATPGIAENKCLEVVAEEGVVVTDLEELLESIPSEITKEAQEEAQEAVAAARGELEEALDAVESASEALESAAARAAAAEAALAEARGDEKEARAEAAAVLKEGKGAQQALAAAEGKLEKAPCADAPAASGSLPTAAAAGGP
;
A
#
# COMPACT_ATOMS: atom_id res chain seq x y z
N MET A 1 4.77 31.47 10.11
CA MET A 1 5.75 30.63 10.82
C MET A 1 6.10 29.46 9.91
N ARG A 2 7.39 29.15 9.71
CA ARG A 2 7.85 28.02 8.90
C ARG A 2 7.70 26.73 9.71
N THR A 3 7.04 25.71 9.19
CA THR A 3 6.93 24.41 9.88
C THR A 3 8.23 23.64 9.71
N GLN A 4 8.83 23.19 10.82
CA GLN A 4 10.12 22.53 10.83
C GLN A 4 10.05 21.20 11.60
N VAL A 5 10.79 20.19 11.14
CA VAL A 5 10.98 18.92 11.84
C VAL A 5 12.47 18.70 12.09
N VAL A 6 12.82 18.25 13.29
CA VAL A 6 14.19 17.88 13.67
C VAL A 6 14.21 16.39 13.98
N CYS A 7 15.02 15.64 13.25
CA CYS A 7 15.24 14.22 13.51
C CYS A 7 16.63 14.00 14.10
N THR A 8 16.66 13.56 15.36
CA THR A 8 17.87 13.09 16.06
C THR A 8 17.74 11.62 16.45
N VAL A 9 16.87 10.87 15.76
CA VAL A 9 16.63 9.46 16.03
C VAL A 9 17.83 8.65 15.56
N GLY A 10 18.26 7.70 16.38
CA GLY A 10 19.28 6.74 15.99
C GLY A 10 19.19 5.48 16.84
N ALA A 11 19.58 4.35 16.26
CA ALA A 11 19.66 3.11 17.01
C ALA A 11 20.72 3.24 18.13
N SER A 12 20.40 2.71 19.30
CA SER A 12 21.38 2.54 20.36
C SER A 12 22.47 1.57 19.91
N GLU A 13 23.70 1.77 20.39
CA GLU A 13 24.81 0.83 20.25
C GLU A 13 24.52 -0.45 21.03
N GLY A 14 23.78 -1.35 20.40
CA GLY A 14 23.32 -2.61 20.96
C GLY A 14 23.63 -3.77 20.03
N LEU A 15 23.41 -4.98 20.54
CA LEU A 15 23.63 -6.22 19.78
C LEU A 15 22.46 -6.58 18.86
N GLU A 16 21.44 -5.71 18.70
CA GLU A 16 20.33 -5.95 17.78
C GLU A 16 20.73 -5.56 16.35
N PRO A 17 21.02 -6.52 15.45
CA PRO A 17 21.55 -6.22 14.12
C PRO A 17 20.57 -5.47 13.22
N SER A 18 19.27 -5.64 13.47
CA SER A 18 18.19 -5.00 12.72
C SER A 18 17.97 -3.54 13.11
N ALA A 19 18.46 -3.09 14.27
CA ALA A 19 18.15 -1.77 14.79
C ALA A 19 18.59 -0.64 13.83
N PRO A 20 19.81 -0.64 13.27
CA PRO A 20 20.20 0.41 12.33
C PRO A 20 19.34 0.47 11.05
N LYS A 21 18.96 -0.68 10.51
CA LYS A 21 18.06 -0.74 9.34
C LYS A 21 16.69 -0.17 9.67
N ARG A 22 16.10 -0.62 10.77
CA ARG A 22 14.73 -0.29 11.17
C ARG A 22 14.61 1.14 11.69
N ILE A 23 15.60 1.63 12.41
CA ILE A 23 15.57 2.94 13.09
C ILE A 23 16.23 4.00 12.22
N ASP A 24 17.54 3.90 11.96
CA ASP A 24 18.28 4.92 11.22
C ASP A 24 17.90 4.99 9.73
N GLY A 25 17.50 3.85 9.15
CA GLY A 25 17.01 3.75 7.77
C GLY A 25 15.49 3.92 7.67
N GLU A 26 14.76 2.81 7.75
CA GLU A 26 13.31 2.72 7.46
C GLU A 26 12.48 3.69 8.31
N GLY A 27 12.76 3.79 9.61
CA GLY A 27 12.07 4.71 10.52
C GLY A 27 12.30 6.19 10.16
N THR A 28 13.54 6.58 9.86
CA THR A 28 13.85 7.94 9.41
C THR A 28 13.21 8.24 8.05
N ILE A 29 13.24 7.30 7.10
CA ILE A 29 12.61 7.45 5.79
C ILE A 29 11.09 7.68 5.94
N ALA A 30 10.42 6.84 6.75
CA ALA A 30 9.00 7.01 7.03
C ALA A 30 8.68 8.37 7.68
N LEU A 31 9.56 8.88 8.56
CA LEU A 31 9.40 10.20 9.15
C LEU A 31 9.54 11.33 8.11
N VAL A 32 10.50 11.20 7.18
CA VAL A 32 10.67 12.14 6.06
C VAL A 32 9.43 12.14 5.17
N GLU A 33 8.93 10.96 4.79
CA GLU A 33 7.72 10.81 3.97
C GLU A 33 6.49 11.41 4.66
N ALA A 34 6.31 11.14 5.95
CA ALA A 34 5.21 11.72 6.74
C ALA A 34 5.33 13.25 6.85
N ALA A 35 6.53 13.79 7.01
CA ALA A 35 6.77 15.23 7.05
C ALA A 35 6.45 15.88 5.69
N ALA A 36 6.88 15.27 4.58
CA ALA A 36 6.55 15.74 3.24
C ALA A 36 5.02 15.68 3.00
N ALA A 37 4.37 14.58 3.41
CA ALA A 37 2.93 14.41 3.29
C ALA A 37 2.14 15.48 4.07
N ALA A 38 2.67 15.90 5.23
CA ALA A 38 2.11 16.95 6.08
C ALA A 38 2.46 18.39 5.62
N GLY A 39 3.24 18.56 4.53
CA GLY A 39 3.63 19.88 4.02
C GLY A 39 4.65 20.60 4.90
N VAL A 40 5.54 19.86 5.57
CA VAL A 40 6.64 20.44 6.33
C VAL A 40 7.59 21.21 5.40
N GLN A 41 7.95 22.43 5.79
CA GLN A 41 8.74 23.33 4.94
C GLN A 41 10.25 23.16 5.11
N GLN A 42 10.70 22.61 6.24
CA GLN A 42 12.11 22.32 6.47
C GLN A 42 12.29 21.08 7.35
N PHE A 43 13.25 20.24 6.99
CA PHE A 43 13.61 19.06 7.76
C PHE A 43 15.10 19.05 8.07
N LEU A 44 15.45 19.03 9.36
CA LEU A 44 16.82 18.91 9.82
C LEU A 44 17.09 17.48 10.28
N LEU A 45 18.09 16.83 9.70
CA LEU A 45 18.49 15.46 10.04
C LEU A 45 19.88 15.45 10.66
N VAL A 46 19.99 14.94 11.88
CA VAL A 46 21.29 14.62 12.50
C VAL A 46 21.70 13.20 12.09
N SER A 47 22.69 13.12 11.21
CA SER A 47 23.26 11.90 10.63
C SER A 47 24.64 11.59 11.25
N SER A 48 25.66 11.32 10.44
CA SER A 48 27.03 11.02 10.89
C SER A 48 28.04 11.30 9.77
N ILE A 49 29.26 11.70 10.12
CA ILE A 49 30.38 11.70 9.16
C ILE A 49 30.59 10.28 8.62
N GLY A 50 30.89 10.17 7.33
CA GLY A 50 31.27 8.91 6.67
C GLY A 50 30.14 8.19 5.91
N THR A 51 28.93 8.73 5.87
CA THR A 51 27.80 8.12 5.14
C THR A 51 27.98 8.11 3.61
N GLY A 52 28.76 9.03 3.04
CA GLY A 52 29.06 9.08 1.60
C GLY A 52 30.31 8.32 1.14
N LYS A 53 31.05 7.67 2.05
CA LYS A 53 32.37 7.06 1.73
C LYS A 53 32.36 5.53 1.85
N LEU A 54 32.79 4.85 0.80
CA LEU A 54 33.14 3.41 0.82
C LEU A 54 34.66 3.26 0.96
N GLY A 55 35.13 2.72 2.09
CA GLY A 55 36.56 2.48 2.32
C GLY A 55 36.97 2.65 3.78
N PHE A 56 38.21 2.30 4.14
CA PHE A 56 38.71 2.46 5.51
C PHE A 56 38.80 3.95 5.91
N PRO A 57 38.34 4.38 7.11
CA PRO A 57 37.74 3.66 8.22
C PRO A 57 36.20 3.69 8.19
N ALA A 58 35.55 4.27 7.17
CA ALA A 58 34.08 4.18 7.02
C ALA A 58 33.61 2.71 6.95
N GLY A 59 34.42 1.82 6.38
CA GLY A 59 34.23 0.37 6.42
C GLY A 59 34.34 -0.24 7.83
N VAL A 60 35.11 0.37 8.74
CA VAL A 60 35.20 -0.05 10.15
C VAL A 60 34.00 0.47 10.94
N LEU A 61 33.52 1.67 10.64
CA LEU A 61 32.28 2.20 11.24
C LEU A 61 31.03 1.45 10.74
N ASN A 62 31.05 0.93 9.51
CA ASN A 62 30.02 0.01 9.00
C ASN A 62 30.08 -1.40 9.62
N LEU A 63 31.08 -1.71 10.45
CA LEU A 63 31.12 -2.95 11.23
C LEU A 63 30.01 -3.00 12.31
N PHE A 64 29.41 -1.85 12.63
CA PHE A 64 28.15 -1.74 13.39
C PHE A 64 26.93 -1.94 12.47
N TRP A 65 26.83 -3.13 11.86
CA TRP A 65 25.66 -3.56 11.07
C TRP A 65 25.29 -2.65 9.89
N GLY A 66 26.27 -1.97 9.29
CA GLY A 66 26.06 -1.09 8.14
C GLY A 66 25.26 0.17 8.45
N VAL A 67 25.27 0.65 9.71
CA VAL A 67 24.52 1.84 10.15
C VAL A 67 24.71 3.06 9.25
N LEU A 68 25.93 3.32 8.75
CA LEU A 68 26.19 4.48 7.90
C LEU A 68 25.49 4.34 6.54
N THR A 69 25.38 3.12 6.01
CA THR A 69 24.63 2.85 4.78
C THR A 69 23.15 3.15 4.95
N TRP A 70 22.57 2.82 6.11
CA TRP A 70 21.16 3.11 6.40
C TRP A 70 20.91 4.60 6.63
N LYS A 71 21.81 5.28 7.35
CA LYS A 71 21.79 6.74 7.47
C LYS A 71 21.90 7.43 6.11
N ARG A 72 22.76 6.93 5.20
CA ARG A 72 22.85 7.48 3.85
C ARG A 72 21.55 7.33 3.07
N LYS A 73 20.89 6.18 3.16
CA LYS A 73 19.57 5.98 2.52
C LYS A 73 18.52 6.95 3.05
N ALA A 74 18.54 7.25 4.35
CA ALA A 74 17.65 8.24 4.94
C ALA A 74 17.97 9.67 4.47
N GLU A 75 19.25 10.03 4.38
CA GLU A 75 19.68 11.31 3.79
C GLU A 75 19.21 11.44 2.32
N GLU A 76 19.35 10.38 1.52
CA GLU A 76 18.89 10.37 0.13
C GLU A 76 17.37 10.49 0.00
N ALA A 77 16.61 9.86 0.90
CA ALA A 77 15.16 10.02 0.93
C ALA A 77 14.78 11.48 1.24
N LEU A 78 15.49 12.11 2.18
CA LEU A 78 15.31 13.53 2.49
C LEU A 78 15.66 14.42 1.30
N GLU A 79 16.78 14.17 0.63
CA GLU A 79 17.21 14.91 -0.57
C GLU A 79 16.18 14.80 -1.70
N ARG A 80 15.53 13.64 -1.87
CA ARG A 80 14.49 13.41 -2.89
C ARG A 80 13.09 13.90 -2.47
N SER A 81 12.91 14.33 -1.22
CA SER A 81 11.57 14.71 -0.71
C SER A 81 11.06 16.04 -1.24
N GLY A 82 11.93 16.87 -1.85
CA GLY A 82 11.63 18.25 -2.23
C GLY A 82 11.62 19.25 -1.06
N MET A 83 11.54 18.80 0.19
CA MET A 83 11.61 19.70 1.35
C MET A 83 12.97 20.40 1.45
N SER A 84 13.01 21.62 1.99
CA SER A 84 14.30 22.23 2.31
C SER A 84 14.94 21.42 3.43
N TYR A 85 16.21 21.08 3.29
CA TYR A 85 16.85 20.19 4.25
C TYR A 85 18.11 20.79 4.85
N THR A 86 18.45 20.35 6.07
CA THR A 86 19.78 20.55 6.63
C THR A 86 20.24 19.21 7.18
N ILE A 87 21.31 18.65 6.62
CA ILE A 87 21.89 17.38 7.09
C ILE A 87 23.11 17.73 7.94
N VAL A 88 23.05 17.43 9.23
CA VAL A 88 24.16 17.62 10.16
C VAL A 88 24.85 16.27 10.34
N ARG A 89 26.10 16.14 9.88
CA ARG A 89 26.94 14.96 10.02
C ARG A 89 28.00 15.22 11.08
N PRO A 90 27.75 14.92 12.37
CA PRO A 90 28.74 15.08 13.42
C PRO A 90 29.84 14.01 13.37
N GLY A 91 31.01 14.36 13.89
CA GLY A 91 32.07 13.42 14.26
C GLY A 91 31.73 12.63 15.54
N GLY A 92 32.73 11.98 16.14
CA GLY A 92 32.53 11.15 17.33
C GLY A 92 32.10 11.96 18.56
N MET A 93 30.96 11.60 19.15
CA MET A 93 30.34 12.32 20.29
C MET A 93 30.44 11.60 21.64
N GLU A 94 30.98 10.38 21.69
CA GLU A 94 31.03 9.58 22.92
C GLU A 94 31.96 10.17 24.00
N ARG A 95 33.13 10.67 23.58
CA ARG A 95 34.18 11.15 24.50
C ARG A 95 34.06 12.63 24.89
N PRO A 96 33.74 13.55 23.97
CA PRO A 96 33.64 14.96 24.32
C PRO A 96 32.46 15.24 25.26
N THR A 97 32.75 15.90 26.37
CA THR A 97 31.75 16.41 27.32
C THR A 97 31.35 17.84 26.96
N ASP A 98 30.37 18.40 27.66
CA ASP A 98 29.90 19.79 27.43
C ASP A 98 31.02 20.83 27.65
N THR A 99 32.03 20.52 28.47
CA THR A 99 33.18 21.41 28.66
C THR A 99 34.13 21.46 27.46
N TYR A 100 33.98 20.56 26.48
CA TYR A 100 34.86 20.47 25.30
C TYR A 100 34.86 21.76 24.48
N LYS A 101 33.71 22.44 24.40
CA LYS A 101 33.56 23.76 23.74
C LYS A 101 34.48 24.85 24.29
N ARG A 102 34.96 24.72 25.53
CA ARG A 102 35.84 25.74 26.17
C ARG A 102 37.22 25.80 25.53
N THR A 103 37.69 24.71 24.95
CA THR A 103 39.02 24.61 24.33
C THR A 103 38.97 24.24 22.85
N HIS A 104 37.83 23.73 22.36
CA HIS A 104 37.65 23.29 20.99
C HIS A 104 36.55 24.10 20.28
N GLY A 105 36.94 24.88 19.27
CA GLY A 105 36.02 25.63 18.42
C GLY A 105 35.34 24.74 17.38
N LEU A 106 34.11 25.07 17.00
CA LEU A 106 33.37 24.31 15.98
C LEU A 106 33.95 24.57 14.59
N VAL A 107 34.10 23.52 13.80
CA VAL A 107 34.52 23.59 12.40
C VAL A 107 33.46 22.89 11.56
N LEU A 108 32.88 23.63 10.62
CA LEU A 108 31.97 23.10 9.61
C LEU A 108 32.74 22.86 8.32
N LYS A 109 32.45 21.74 7.66
CA LYS A 109 33.00 21.44 6.34
C LYS A 109 31.90 20.94 5.41
N PRO A 110 32.04 21.11 4.09
CA PRO A 110 31.10 20.56 3.12
C PRO A 110 31.08 19.03 3.15
N ARG A 111 30.05 18.45 2.55
CA ARG A 111 29.87 17.01 2.39
C ARG A 111 31.13 16.29 1.91
N ASP A 112 31.42 15.16 2.54
CA ASP A 112 32.48 14.21 2.18
C ASP A 112 33.91 14.78 2.17
N THR A 113 34.15 15.90 2.86
CA THR A 113 35.49 16.51 2.96
C THR A 113 36.24 16.14 4.25
N THR A 114 35.53 15.60 5.23
CA THR A 114 36.04 15.27 6.56
C THR A 114 36.20 13.77 6.75
N PHE A 115 37.09 13.38 7.66
CA PHE A 115 37.42 11.98 7.92
C PHE A 115 37.73 11.77 9.40
N GLY A 116 36.66 11.61 10.19
CA GLY A 116 36.75 11.54 11.64
C GLY A 116 36.92 12.92 12.28
N GLY A 117 37.24 12.90 13.57
CA GLY A 117 37.16 14.06 14.45
C GLY A 117 36.10 13.86 15.53
N GLN A 118 36.08 14.76 16.49
CA GLN A 118 35.21 14.68 17.66
C GLN A 118 34.44 15.98 17.82
N VAL A 119 33.24 15.90 18.38
CA VAL A 119 32.42 17.08 18.70
C VAL A 119 31.55 16.75 19.90
N SER A 120 31.29 17.74 20.76
CA SER A 120 30.39 17.53 21.90
C SER A 120 28.92 17.55 21.47
N ARG A 121 28.08 16.79 22.17
CA ARG A 121 26.62 16.83 21.98
C ARG A 121 26.06 18.23 22.16
N LEU A 122 26.61 19.00 23.11
CA LEU A 122 26.25 20.41 23.32
C LEU A 122 26.50 21.26 22.06
N GLN A 123 27.69 21.18 21.46
CA GLN A 123 28.01 21.95 20.26
C GLN A 123 27.13 21.57 19.06
N VAL A 124 26.82 20.27 18.90
CA VAL A 124 25.87 19.82 17.86
C VAL A 124 24.48 20.38 18.13
N ALA A 125 23.99 20.35 19.37
CA ALA A 125 22.69 20.90 19.73
C ALA A 125 22.60 22.41 19.48
N GLU A 126 23.65 23.16 19.80
CA GLU A 126 23.72 24.61 19.52
C GLU A 126 23.72 24.89 18.01
N LEU A 127 24.48 24.12 17.22
CA LEU A 127 24.46 24.23 15.76
C LEU A 127 23.06 23.94 15.18
N VAL A 128 22.39 22.90 15.68
CA VAL A 128 21.02 22.56 15.27
C VAL A 128 20.08 23.72 15.61
N ALA A 129 20.17 24.27 16.81
CA ALA A 129 19.35 25.42 17.22
C ALA A 129 19.61 26.65 16.32
N ALA A 130 20.87 26.94 16.00
CA ALA A 130 21.24 28.04 15.11
C ALA A 130 20.70 27.83 13.68
N ALA A 131 20.79 26.62 13.14
CA ALA A 131 20.26 26.28 11.82
C ALA A 131 18.73 26.44 11.73
N LEU A 132 18.01 26.11 12.81
CA LEU A 132 16.55 26.29 12.89
C LEU A 132 16.15 27.76 13.02
N ALA A 133 16.97 28.56 13.71
CA ALA A 133 16.78 30.00 13.84
C ALA A 133 17.09 30.76 12.54
N THR A 134 17.97 30.23 11.70
CA THR A 134 18.43 30.84 10.44
C THR A 134 18.16 29.97 9.20
N PRO A 135 16.89 29.60 8.94
CA PRO A 135 16.57 28.58 7.95
C PRO A 135 16.99 28.96 6.52
N GLY A 136 16.99 30.26 6.17
CA GLY A 136 17.44 30.72 4.86
C GLY A 136 18.95 30.58 4.63
N ILE A 137 19.75 30.55 5.72
CA ILE A 137 21.18 30.29 5.65
C ILE A 137 21.43 28.78 5.69
N ALA A 138 20.70 28.03 6.51
CA ALA A 138 20.97 26.61 6.73
C ALA A 138 20.36 25.64 5.69
N GLU A 139 19.52 26.13 4.77
CA GLU A 139 18.80 25.27 3.83
C GLU A 139 19.69 24.66 2.73
N ASN A 140 19.33 23.43 2.39
CA ASN A 140 19.90 22.60 1.34
C ASN A 140 21.39 22.38 1.50
N LYS A 141 21.84 22.10 2.73
CA LYS A 141 23.25 21.87 3.04
C LYS A 141 23.46 20.56 3.77
N CYS A 142 24.59 19.94 3.49
CA CYS A 142 25.17 18.92 4.34
C CYS A 142 26.40 19.49 5.06
N LEU A 143 26.33 19.51 6.39
CA LEU A 143 27.31 20.09 7.29
C LEU A 143 28.06 18.96 7.99
N GLU A 144 29.33 18.76 7.66
CA GLU A 144 30.20 17.88 8.46
C GLU A 144 30.78 18.67 9.62
N VAL A 145 30.62 18.15 10.84
CA VAL A 145 30.84 18.92 12.07
C VAL A 145 31.84 18.22 12.98
N VAL A 146 32.93 18.92 13.27
CA VAL A 146 33.93 18.53 14.26
C VAL A 146 34.28 19.73 15.12
N ALA A 147 34.98 19.51 16.22
CA ALA A 147 35.54 20.57 17.04
C ALA A 147 37.05 20.36 17.18
N GLU A 148 37.82 21.43 16.96
CA GLU A 148 39.28 21.42 16.89
C GLU A 148 39.87 22.32 17.98
N GLU A 149 40.93 21.86 18.64
CA GLU A 149 41.58 22.61 19.72
C GLU A 149 42.25 23.88 19.18
N GLY A 150 42.13 25.00 19.89
CA GLY A 150 42.75 26.27 19.51
C GLY A 150 42.05 27.02 18.38
N VAL A 151 40.99 26.46 17.79
CA VAL A 151 40.07 27.22 16.94
C VAL A 151 39.23 28.13 17.82
N VAL A 152 39.23 29.42 17.48
CA VAL A 152 38.42 30.43 18.19
C VAL A 152 36.94 30.13 17.93
N VAL A 153 36.12 30.20 18.98
CA VAL A 153 34.68 30.03 18.86
C VAL A 153 34.12 31.20 18.05
N THR A 154 33.75 30.93 16.81
CA THR A 154 33.10 31.87 15.89
C THR A 154 31.59 31.84 16.09
N ASP A 155 30.91 32.88 15.63
CA ASP A 155 29.46 32.90 15.53
C ASP A 155 28.95 31.75 14.63
N LEU A 156 27.86 31.10 15.04
CA LEU A 156 27.33 29.94 14.32
C LEU A 156 26.67 30.33 12.99
N GLU A 157 26.10 31.54 12.89
CA GLU A 157 25.50 32.04 11.65
C GLU A 157 26.61 32.28 10.61
N GLU A 158 27.74 32.88 11.01
CA GLU A 158 28.91 33.07 10.14
C GLU A 158 29.48 31.73 9.65
N LEU A 159 29.55 30.72 10.53
CA LEU A 159 29.96 29.37 10.14
C LEU A 159 28.99 28.75 9.13
N LEU A 160 27.67 28.91 9.33
CA LEU A 160 26.66 28.41 8.40
C LEU A 160 26.72 29.12 7.03
N GLU A 161 26.96 30.43 7.01
CA GLU A 161 27.14 31.22 5.78
C GLU A 161 28.35 30.77 4.97
N SER A 162 29.42 30.35 5.66
CA SER A 162 30.66 29.90 5.01
C SER A 162 30.50 28.64 4.16
N ILE A 163 29.47 27.82 4.42
CA ILE A 163 29.19 26.60 3.67
C ILE A 163 28.12 26.89 2.61
N PRO A 164 28.37 26.65 1.32
CA PRO A 164 27.38 26.90 0.27
C PRO A 164 26.26 25.85 0.27
N SER A 165 25.08 26.20 -0.27
CA SER A 165 23.98 25.25 -0.47
C SER A 165 24.32 24.30 -1.62
N GLU A 166 23.92 23.04 -1.49
CA GLU A 166 24.21 21.97 -2.45
C GLU A 166 23.30 22.04 -3.68
N ILE A 167 22.09 22.58 -3.51
CA ILE A 167 21.13 22.84 -4.58
C ILE A 167 20.65 24.28 -4.55
N THR A 168 20.29 24.83 -5.71
CA THR A 168 19.71 26.17 -5.81
C THR A 168 18.26 26.17 -5.37
N LYS A 169 17.71 27.35 -5.09
CA LYS A 169 16.28 27.50 -4.77
C LYS A 169 15.40 27.09 -5.94
N GLU A 170 15.78 27.45 -7.17
CA GLU A 170 15.00 27.06 -8.35
C GLU A 170 14.94 25.54 -8.50
N ALA A 171 16.09 24.85 -8.40
CA ALA A 171 16.14 23.38 -8.47
C ALA A 171 15.31 22.72 -7.35
N GLN A 172 15.22 23.38 -6.19
CA GLN A 172 14.41 22.89 -5.08
C GLN A 172 12.91 23.07 -5.35
N GLU A 173 12.49 24.23 -5.82
CA GLU A 173 11.09 24.52 -6.17
C GLU A 173 10.62 23.59 -7.28
N GLU A 174 11.45 23.36 -8.31
CA GLU A 174 11.19 22.37 -9.36
C GLU A 174 11.00 20.95 -8.80
N ALA A 175 11.84 20.54 -7.84
CA ALA A 175 11.69 19.25 -7.18
C ALA A 175 10.41 19.16 -6.34
N GLN A 176 10.01 20.25 -5.66
CA GLN A 176 8.76 20.31 -4.90
C GLN A 176 7.54 20.18 -5.80
N GLU A 177 7.53 20.90 -6.93
CA GLU A 177 6.44 20.82 -7.90
C GLU A 177 6.35 19.43 -8.53
N ALA A 178 7.49 18.83 -8.89
CA ALA A 178 7.52 17.47 -9.43
C ALA A 178 7.00 16.44 -8.40
N VAL A 179 7.39 16.56 -7.13
CA VAL A 179 6.89 15.69 -6.05
C VAL A 179 5.39 15.90 -5.81
N ALA A 180 4.92 17.15 -5.81
CA ALA A 180 3.51 17.47 -5.64
C ALA A 180 2.65 16.90 -6.79
N ALA A 181 3.14 17.02 -8.04
CA ALA A 181 2.49 16.44 -9.21
C ALA A 181 2.41 14.91 -9.13
N ALA A 182 3.54 14.23 -8.85
CA ALA A 182 3.59 12.78 -8.70
C ALA A 182 2.69 12.27 -7.56
N ARG A 183 2.57 13.05 -6.47
CA ARG A 183 1.65 12.73 -5.37
C ARG A 183 0.18 12.83 -5.81
N GLY A 184 -0.17 13.86 -6.58
CA GLY A 184 -1.51 13.99 -7.15
C GLY A 184 -1.88 12.82 -8.06
N GLU A 185 -0.96 12.40 -8.94
CA GLU A 185 -1.14 11.22 -9.80
C GLU A 185 -1.32 9.93 -8.98
N LEU A 186 -0.58 9.77 -7.88
CA LEU A 186 -0.71 8.62 -7.00
C LEU A 186 -2.05 8.60 -6.25
N GLU A 187 -2.52 9.76 -5.77
CA GLU A 187 -3.82 9.89 -5.09
C GLU A 187 -4.97 9.52 -6.05
N GLU A 188 -4.95 10.04 -7.28
CA GLU A 188 -5.92 9.68 -8.32
C GLU A 188 -5.89 8.17 -8.64
N ALA A 189 -4.69 7.58 -8.71
CA ALA A 189 -4.55 6.14 -8.94
C ALA A 189 -5.08 5.30 -7.78
N LEU A 190 -4.91 5.73 -6.53
CA LEU A 190 -5.44 5.04 -5.35
C LEU A 190 -6.97 5.09 -5.32
N ASP A 191 -7.58 6.25 -5.61
CA ASP A 191 -9.03 6.40 -5.71
C ASP A 191 -9.63 5.51 -6.82
N ALA A 192 -8.91 5.41 -7.95
CA ALA A 192 -9.29 4.52 -9.05
C ALA A 192 -9.21 3.04 -8.65
N VAL A 193 -8.20 2.64 -7.87
CA VAL A 193 -8.06 1.27 -7.35
C VAL A 193 -9.16 0.95 -6.35
N GLU A 194 -9.50 1.88 -5.44
CA GLU A 194 -10.62 1.70 -4.50
C GLU A 194 -11.94 1.51 -5.25
N SER A 195 -12.23 2.40 -6.22
CA SER A 195 -13.42 2.28 -7.08
C SER A 195 -13.46 0.96 -7.86
N ALA A 196 -12.32 0.50 -8.37
CA ALA A 196 -12.22 -0.78 -9.07
C ALA A 196 -12.43 -1.99 -8.13
N SER A 197 -11.94 -1.90 -6.88
CA SER A 197 -12.17 -2.92 -5.86
C SER A 197 -13.65 -3.05 -5.53
N GLU A 198 -14.36 -1.94 -5.30
CA GLU A 198 -15.80 -1.93 -5.04
C GLU A 198 -16.61 -2.49 -6.24
N ALA A 199 -16.21 -2.13 -7.47
CA ALA A 199 -16.84 -2.65 -8.68
C ALA A 199 -16.64 -4.17 -8.83
N LEU A 200 -15.46 -4.68 -8.47
CA LEU A 200 -15.15 -6.11 -8.48
C LEU A 200 -15.97 -6.86 -7.44
N GLU A 201 -16.10 -6.34 -6.22
CA GLU A 201 -16.96 -6.92 -5.18
C GLU A 201 -18.42 -6.99 -5.62
N SER A 202 -18.95 -5.91 -6.22
CA SER A 202 -20.30 -5.88 -6.79
C SER A 202 -20.49 -6.88 -7.95
N ALA A 203 -19.49 -7.04 -8.81
CA ALA A 203 -19.51 -8.02 -9.89
C ALA A 203 -19.49 -9.46 -9.36
N ALA A 204 -18.67 -9.74 -8.34
CA ALA A 204 -18.62 -11.04 -7.69
C ALA A 204 -19.96 -11.40 -7.03
N ALA A 205 -20.61 -10.45 -6.34
CA ALA A 205 -21.93 -10.66 -5.75
C ALA A 205 -23.00 -10.98 -6.82
N ARG A 206 -22.99 -10.26 -7.95
CA ARG A 206 -23.90 -10.54 -9.07
C ARG A 206 -23.63 -11.88 -9.73
N ALA A 207 -22.35 -12.28 -9.86
CA ALA A 207 -21.98 -13.58 -10.39
C ALA A 207 -22.48 -14.72 -9.48
N ALA A 208 -22.28 -14.60 -8.16
CA ALA A 208 -22.78 -15.58 -7.19
C ALA A 208 -24.31 -15.69 -7.23
N ALA A 209 -25.02 -14.56 -7.35
CA ALA A 209 -26.47 -14.56 -7.50
C ALA A 209 -26.94 -15.23 -8.81
N ALA A 210 -26.24 -14.98 -9.93
CA ALA A 210 -26.53 -15.62 -11.21
C ALA A 210 -26.24 -17.13 -11.17
N GLU A 211 -25.16 -17.56 -10.52
CA GLU A 211 -24.86 -18.98 -10.32
C GLU A 211 -25.93 -19.68 -9.47
N ALA A 212 -26.40 -19.03 -8.39
CA ALA A 212 -27.49 -19.54 -7.57
C ALA A 212 -28.80 -19.69 -8.37
N ALA A 213 -29.18 -18.67 -9.14
CA ALA A 213 -30.37 -18.71 -9.99
C ALA A 213 -30.27 -19.80 -11.08
N LEU A 214 -29.07 -20.01 -11.64
CA LEU A 214 -28.83 -21.05 -12.64
C LEU A 214 -28.88 -22.46 -12.02
N ALA A 215 -28.45 -22.61 -10.76
CA ALA A 215 -28.58 -23.86 -10.01
C ALA A 215 -30.06 -24.19 -9.74
N GLU A 216 -30.87 -23.19 -9.37
CA GLU A 216 -32.32 -23.32 -9.18
C GLU A 216 -33.02 -23.72 -10.48
N ALA A 217 -32.79 -23.00 -11.58
CA ALA A 217 -33.38 -23.32 -12.89
C ALA A 217 -33.02 -24.73 -13.39
N ARG A 218 -31.79 -25.20 -13.12
CA ARG A 218 -31.38 -26.59 -13.41
C ARG A 218 -32.11 -27.62 -12.55
N GLY A 219 -32.51 -27.25 -11.33
CA GLY A 219 -33.38 -28.05 -10.47
C GLY A 219 -34.76 -28.20 -11.10
N ASP A 220 -35.38 -27.07 -11.46
CA ASP A 220 -36.70 -27.03 -12.09
C ASP A 220 -36.75 -27.81 -13.40
N GLU A 221 -35.74 -27.66 -14.27
CA GLU A 221 -35.64 -28.41 -15.54
C GLU A 221 -35.60 -29.93 -15.29
N LYS A 222 -34.85 -30.38 -14.27
CA LYS A 222 -34.77 -31.81 -13.92
C LYS A 222 -36.11 -32.35 -13.43
N GLU A 223 -36.83 -31.57 -12.63
CA GLU A 223 -38.14 -31.94 -12.12
C GLU A 223 -39.17 -32.04 -13.26
N ALA A 224 -39.27 -31.02 -14.11
CA ALA A 224 -40.16 -31.01 -15.27
C ALA A 224 -39.86 -32.18 -16.23
N ARG A 225 -38.59 -32.51 -16.44
CA ARG A 225 -38.18 -33.66 -17.27
C ARG A 225 -38.58 -34.99 -16.63
N ALA A 226 -38.50 -35.12 -15.31
CA ALA A 226 -38.93 -36.32 -14.59
C ALA A 226 -40.46 -36.51 -14.69
N GLU A 227 -41.22 -35.43 -14.54
CA GLU A 227 -42.69 -35.44 -14.71
C GLU A 227 -43.08 -35.86 -16.15
N ALA A 228 -42.47 -35.24 -17.17
CA ALA A 228 -42.73 -35.59 -18.57
C ALA A 228 -42.42 -37.07 -18.86
N ALA A 229 -41.32 -37.59 -18.29
CA ALA A 229 -40.96 -39.01 -18.44
C ALA A 229 -41.98 -39.94 -17.77
N ALA A 230 -42.53 -39.55 -16.62
CA ALA A 230 -43.59 -40.30 -15.93
C ALA A 230 -44.87 -40.35 -16.77
N VAL A 231 -45.33 -39.21 -17.29
CA VAL A 231 -46.51 -39.13 -18.16
C VAL A 231 -46.35 -39.99 -19.42
N LEU A 232 -45.17 -39.95 -20.07
CA LEU A 232 -44.88 -40.80 -21.22
C LEU A 232 -44.94 -42.30 -20.89
N LYS A 233 -44.49 -42.68 -19.69
CA LYS A 233 -44.55 -44.07 -19.22
C LYS A 233 -45.99 -44.52 -18.98
N GLU A 234 -46.81 -43.67 -18.35
CA GLU A 234 -48.24 -43.91 -18.16
C GLU A 234 -48.98 -44.04 -19.49
N GLY A 235 -48.72 -43.12 -20.44
CA GLY A 235 -49.30 -43.17 -21.79
C GLY A 235 -48.96 -44.44 -22.55
N LYS A 236 -47.72 -44.93 -22.46
CA LYS A 236 -47.33 -46.23 -23.03
C LYS A 236 -48.08 -47.40 -22.38
N GLY A 237 -48.25 -47.37 -21.05
CA GLY A 237 -49.04 -48.37 -20.33
C GLY A 237 -50.51 -48.38 -20.75
N ALA A 238 -51.11 -47.19 -20.90
CA ALA A 238 -52.48 -47.04 -21.39
C ALA A 238 -52.65 -47.53 -22.83
N GLN A 239 -51.69 -47.24 -23.72
CA GLN A 239 -51.69 -47.76 -25.10
C GLN A 239 -51.59 -49.29 -25.14
N GLN A 240 -50.74 -49.89 -24.30
CA GLN A 240 -50.64 -51.35 -24.21
C GLN A 240 -51.93 -51.99 -23.68
N ALA A 241 -52.57 -51.36 -22.69
CA ALA A 241 -53.85 -51.80 -22.17
C ALA A 241 -54.97 -51.70 -23.21
N LEU A 242 -54.99 -50.62 -23.99
CA LEU A 242 -55.92 -50.43 -25.11
C LEU A 242 -55.72 -51.49 -26.18
N ALA A 243 -54.49 -51.70 -26.65
CA ALA A 243 -54.16 -52.74 -27.64
C ALA A 243 -54.52 -54.15 -27.14
N ALA A 244 -54.32 -54.43 -25.85
CA ALA A 244 -54.73 -55.69 -25.24
C ALA A 244 -56.26 -55.84 -25.17
N ALA A 245 -57.01 -54.75 -24.97
CA ALA A 245 -58.47 -54.75 -24.99
C ALA A 245 -59.02 -54.93 -26.41
N GLU A 246 -58.46 -54.24 -27.40
CA GLU A 246 -58.79 -54.40 -28.82
C GLU A 246 -58.52 -55.82 -29.30
N GLY A 247 -57.36 -56.40 -28.97
CA GLY A 247 -57.05 -57.79 -29.30
C GLY A 247 -57.91 -58.83 -28.57
N LYS A 248 -58.49 -58.49 -27.42
CA LYS A 248 -59.53 -59.31 -26.76
C LYS A 248 -60.88 -59.19 -27.48
N LEU A 249 -61.20 -58.01 -28.02
CA LEU A 249 -62.41 -57.75 -28.79
C LEU A 249 -62.38 -58.52 -30.13
N GLU A 250 -61.26 -58.56 -30.83
CA GLU A 250 -61.08 -59.35 -32.07
C GLU A 250 -61.19 -60.87 -31.87
N LYS A 251 -60.88 -61.36 -30.67
CA LYS A 251 -60.96 -62.79 -30.31
C LYS A 251 -62.28 -63.17 -29.64
N ALA A 252 -63.16 -62.21 -29.40
CA ALA A 252 -64.49 -62.50 -28.90
C ALA A 252 -65.29 -63.22 -30.01
N PRO A 253 -65.94 -64.36 -29.73
CA PRO A 253 -66.75 -65.04 -30.73
C PRO A 253 -67.90 -64.12 -31.16
N CYS A 254 -68.14 -64.05 -32.47
CA CYS A 254 -69.32 -63.41 -33.04
C CYS A 254 -70.55 -64.14 -32.48
N ALA A 255 -71.19 -63.54 -31.48
CA ALA A 255 -72.50 -64.00 -31.05
C ALA A 255 -73.48 -63.63 -32.16
N ASP A 256 -73.87 -64.62 -32.96
CA ASP A 256 -75.01 -64.52 -33.85
C ASP A 256 -76.22 -64.04 -33.03
N ALA A 257 -76.66 -62.80 -33.27
CA ALA A 257 -77.98 -62.37 -32.86
C ALA A 257 -79.01 -63.16 -33.69
N PRO A 258 -79.98 -63.86 -33.09
CA PRO A 258 -80.95 -64.62 -33.84
C PRO A 258 -81.84 -63.68 -34.65
N ALA A 259 -82.03 -64.01 -35.92
CA ALA A 259 -83.00 -63.39 -36.80
C ALA A 259 -84.41 -63.50 -36.20
N ALA A 260 -84.95 -62.39 -35.68
CA ALA A 260 -86.35 -62.28 -35.31
C ALA A 260 -87.16 -61.79 -36.52
N SER A 261 -87.67 -62.74 -37.31
CA SER A 261 -88.80 -62.50 -38.21
C SER A 261 -90.09 -62.85 -37.47
N GLY A 262 -90.84 -61.84 -37.02
CA GLY A 262 -92.10 -62.02 -36.31
C GLY A 262 -92.93 -60.74 -36.27
N SER A 263 -93.81 -60.63 -37.26
CA SER A 263 -95.05 -59.84 -37.37
C SER A 263 -95.35 -58.73 -36.35
N LEU A 264 -95.61 -57.53 -36.89
CA LEU A 264 -96.39 -56.43 -36.28
C LEU A 264 -97.71 -56.93 -35.64
N PRO A 265 -98.19 -56.23 -34.60
CA PRO A 265 -99.43 -55.50 -34.81
C PRO A 265 -99.40 -54.05 -34.32
N THR A 266 -100.19 -53.25 -35.03
CA THR A 266 -100.62 -51.87 -34.75
C THR A 266 -101.50 -51.77 -33.49
N ALA A 267 -101.29 -50.74 -32.67
CA ALA A 267 -102.24 -49.63 -32.43
C ALA A 267 -102.25 -49.06 -30.98
N ALA A 268 -102.50 -47.74 -30.93
CA ALA A 268 -103.17 -46.95 -29.89
C ALA A 268 -102.35 -46.28 -28.76
N ALA A 269 -102.06 -44.99 -28.98
CA ALA A 269 -102.42 -43.79 -28.19
C ALA A 269 -102.53 -43.86 -26.65
N ALA A 270 -101.86 -42.92 -25.94
CA ALA A 270 -102.44 -41.72 -25.27
C ALA A 270 -101.64 -41.23 -24.03
N GLY A 271 -101.45 -39.89 -23.92
CA GLY A 271 -101.19 -39.07 -22.71
C GLY A 271 -99.82 -39.23 -22.01
N GLY A 272 -98.98 -38.22 -21.76
CA GLY A 272 -99.18 -36.85 -21.25
C GLY A 272 -99.20 -36.84 -19.71
N PRO A 273 -98.66 -35.85 -18.97
CA PRO A 273 -97.98 -34.60 -19.36
C PRO A 273 -96.43 -34.64 -19.27
#